data_AF-A0A9E3N8S1-F1
#
_entry.id   AF-A0A9E3N8S1-F1
#
_cell.length_a   1.000
_cell.length_b   1.000
_cell.length_c   1.000
_cell.angle_alpha   90.00
_cell.angle_beta   90.00
_cell.angle_gamma   90.00
#
_symmetry.space_group_name_H-M   'P 1'
#
loop_
_entity.id
_entity.type
_entity.pdbx_description
1 polymer ?
#
loop_
_entity_poly.entity_id
_entity_poly.type
_entity_poly.pdbx_seq_one_letter_code
_entity_poly.pdbx_strand_id
1 'polypeptide(L)'
;MKEIQYSSRTRSATDAFRRTEKLRTAYNELLALMPPELAATPQARLLAEASDRALYNIVELVYRSPTYEGQYKDFEFSRRTMNEHWQAGHADATKTLAHDEIFRLPLPECNPAVHDFLTAPVHPLPISTTKDKDNHEHAG
;
A
#
# COMPACT_ATOMS: atom_id res chain seq x y z
N MET A 1 -22.70 3.10 7.01
CA MET A 1 -21.96 4.31 7.45
C MET A 1 -20.71 3.98 8.26
N LYS A 2 -20.73 3.01 9.19
CA LYS A 2 -19.55 2.59 9.98
C LYS A 2 -18.38 2.07 9.14
N GLU A 3 -18.63 1.29 8.08
CA GLU A 3 -17.54 0.71 7.27
C GLU A 3 -16.66 1.75 6.57
N ILE A 4 -17.25 2.88 6.15
CA ILE A 4 -16.52 4.01 5.57
C ILE A 4 -15.64 4.68 6.65
N GLN A 5 -16.11 4.74 7.90
CA GLN A 5 -15.32 5.30 8.99
C GLN A 5 -14.16 4.38 9.41
N TYR A 6 -14.37 3.06 9.45
CA TYR A 6 -13.31 2.11 9.82
C TYR A 6 -12.25 1.96 8.73
N SER A 7 -12.66 1.82 7.45
CA SER A 7 -11.71 1.81 6.32
C SER A 7 -10.94 3.14 6.21
N SER A 8 -11.60 4.27 6.50
CA SER A 8 -10.95 5.58 6.60
C SER A 8 -9.89 5.64 7.70
N ARG A 9 -10.12 5.02 8.87
CA ARG A 9 -9.15 5.00 9.98
C ARG A 9 -7.88 4.22 9.64
N THR A 10 -8.01 3.04 9.04
CA THR A 10 -6.84 2.24 8.63
C THR A 10 -6.05 2.97 7.55
N ARG A 11 -6.72 3.48 6.52
CA ARG A 11 -6.07 4.29 5.48
C ARG A 11 -5.39 5.54 6.04
N SER A 12 -6.06 6.26 6.95
CA SER A 12 -5.48 7.45 7.60
C SER A 12 -4.23 7.13 8.41
N ALA A 13 -4.21 5.98 9.10
CA ALA A 13 -3.05 5.52 9.84
C ALA A 13 -1.88 5.18 8.90
N THR A 14 -2.13 4.44 7.82
CA THR A 14 -1.12 4.15 6.79
C THR A 14 -0.58 5.43 6.15
N ASP A 15 -1.44 6.38 5.80
CA ASP A 15 -1.06 7.65 5.19
C ASP A 15 -0.21 8.51 6.15
N ALA A 16 -0.58 8.55 7.43
CA ALA A 16 0.18 9.26 8.46
C ALA A 16 1.56 8.63 8.67
N PHE A 17 1.65 7.30 8.72
CA PHE A 17 2.92 6.59 8.80
C PHE A 17 3.80 6.89 7.57
N ARG A 18 3.23 6.78 6.36
CA ARG A 18 3.93 7.09 5.10
C ARG A 18 4.46 8.51 5.07
N ARG A 19 3.71 9.48 5.59
CA ARG A 19 4.17 10.88 5.67
C ARG A 19 5.35 11.02 6.63
N THR A 20 5.30 10.38 7.79
CA THR A 20 6.39 10.41 8.78
C THR A 20 7.66 9.78 8.21
N GLU A 21 7.57 8.60 7.59
CA GLU A 21 8.73 7.92 7.00
C GLU A 21 9.37 8.70 5.86
N LYS A 22 8.57 9.38 5.03
CA LYS A 22 9.12 10.29 4.01
C LYS A 22 9.94 11.43 4.62
N LEU A 23 9.48 12.01 5.72
CA LEU A 23 10.20 13.09 6.41
C LEU A 23 11.49 12.57 7.06
N ARG A 24 11.45 11.38 7.68
CA ARG A 24 12.64 10.72 8.24
C ARG A 24 13.69 10.40 7.18
N THR A 25 13.25 9.89 6.03
CA THR A 25 14.12 9.58 4.89
C THR A 25 14.79 10.85 4.36
N ALA A 26 14.00 11.90 4.08
CA ALA A 26 14.53 13.19 3.61
C ALA A 26 15.48 13.83 4.64
N TYR A 27 15.18 13.70 5.93
CA TYR A 27 16.07 14.18 6.99
C TYR A 27 17.40 13.41 7.01
N ASN A 28 17.37 12.08 6.86
CA ASN A 28 18.58 11.26 6.79
C ASN A 28 19.46 11.61 5.58
N GLU A 29 18.84 11.88 4.42
CA GLU A 29 19.55 12.37 3.23
C GLU A 29 20.19 13.73 3.49
N LEU A 30 19.45 14.66 4.10
CA LEU A 30 19.98 15.97 4.47
C LEU A 30 21.14 15.85 5.47
N LEU A 31 21.00 14.99 6.48
CA LEU A 31 22.02 14.72 7.49
C LEU A 31 23.34 14.23 6.88
N ALA A 32 23.28 13.44 5.81
CA ALA A 32 24.47 12.99 5.09
C ALA A 32 25.21 14.12 4.35
N LEU A 33 24.51 15.22 4.05
CA LEU A 33 25.04 16.40 3.35
C LEU A 33 25.42 17.55 4.30
N MET A 34 25.01 17.49 5.57
CA MET A 34 25.24 18.56 6.52
C MET A 34 26.72 18.65 6.96
N PRO A 35 27.25 19.88 7.15
CA PRO A 35 28.54 20.08 7.79
C PRO A 35 28.57 19.46 9.21
N PRO A 36 29.73 18.92 9.66
CA PRO A 36 29.85 18.26 10.96
C PRO A 36 29.40 19.12 12.14
N GLU A 37 29.64 20.43 12.09
CA GLU A 37 29.28 21.37 13.14
C GLU A 37 27.77 21.48 13.30
N LEU A 38 27.03 21.47 12.17
CA LEU A 38 25.57 21.52 12.17
C LEU A 38 24.97 20.16 12.58
N ALA A 39 25.53 19.06 12.08
CA ALA A 39 25.12 17.71 12.44
C ALA A 39 25.34 17.40 13.94
N ALA A 40 26.30 18.07 14.58
CA ALA A 40 26.57 17.95 16.02
C ALA A 40 25.60 18.74 16.91
N THR A 41 24.74 19.59 16.34
CA THR A 41 23.77 20.38 17.13
C THR A 41 22.77 19.47 17.86
N PRO A 42 22.25 19.90 19.02
CA PRO A 42 21.24 19.12 19.76
C PRO A 42 19.99 18.80 18.93
N GLN A 43 19.56 19.74 18.08
CA GLN A 43 18.39 19.59 17.22
C GLN A 43 18.64 18.54 16.13
N ALA A 44 19.81 18.56 15.50
CA ALA A 44 20.16 17.56 14.50
C ALA A 44 20.26 16.17 15.13
N ARG A 45 20.87 16.04 16.31
CA ARG A 45 20.94 14.76 17.03
C ARG A 45 19.56 14.21 17.40
N LEU A 46 18.68 15.06 17.93
CA LEU A 46 17.30 14.69 18.25
C LEU A 46 16.54 14.18 17.02
N LEU A 47 16.67 14.88 15.89
CA LEU A 47 16.02 14.45 14.65
C LEU A 47 16.64 13.16 14.09
N ALA A 48 17.96 12.97 14.23
CA ALA A 48 18.65 11.74 13.82
C ALA A 48 18.18 10.54 14.65
N GLU A 49 18.07 10.70 15.97
CA GLU A 49 17.51 9.67 16.86
C GLU A 49 16.06 9.32 16.51
N ALA A 50 15.28 10.32 16.08
CA ALA A 50 13.90 10.14 15.66
C ALA A 50 13.73 9.61 14.21
N SER A 51 14.82 9.51 13.44
CA SER A 51 14.81 9.16 12.01
C SER A 51 15.55 7.85 11.76
N ASP A 52 14.91 6.72 12.11
CA ASP A 52 15.40 5.40 11.75
C ASP A 52 15.56 5.25 10.22
N ARG A 53 16.50 4.41 9.80
CA ARG A 53 16.78 4.08 8.39
C ARG A 53 16.11 2.78 7.95
N ALA A 54 15.19 2.26 8.76
CA ALA A 54 14.43 1.08 8.43
C ALA A 54 13.60 1.27 7.16
N LEU A 55 13.50 0.17 6.41
CA LEU A 55 12.73 0.08 5.18
C LEU A 55 11.51 -0.82 5.46
N TYR A 56 10.32 -0.36 5.10
CA TYR A 56 9.06 -0.97 5.51
C TYR A 56 8.26 -1.45 4.30
N ASN A 57 7.75 -2.69 4.40
CA ASN A 57 6.64 -3.17 3.59
C ASN A 57 5.35 -3.07 4.41
N ILE A 58 4.35 -2.39 3.86
CA ILE A 58 3.00 -2.30 4.41
C ILE A 58 2.09 -3.12 3.51
N VAL A 59 1.43 -4.11 4.08
CA VAL A 59 0.52 -5.00 3.36
C VAL A 59 -0.91 -4.71 3.81
N GLU A 60 -1.75 -4.28 2.88
CA GLU A 60 -3.15 -3.92 3.16
C GLU A 60 -4.09 -5.10 2.89
N LEU A 61 -4.57 -5.73 3.95
CA LEU A 61 -5.63 -6.76 3.89
C LEU A 61 -6.99 -6.10 4.12
N VAL A 62 -7.54 -5.47 3.07
CA VAL A 62 -8.82 -4.76 3.15
C VAL A 62 -9.98 -5.72 2.93
N TYR A 63 -10.68 -6.08 4.00
CA TYR A 63 -11.93 -6.84 3.90
C TYR A 63 -13.00 -6.03 3.16
N ARG A 64 -13.61 -6.66 2.14
CA ARG A 64 -14.73 -6.09 1.38
C ARG A 64 -15.88 -7.07 1.43
N SER A 65 -16.99 -6.69 2.06
CA SER A 65 -18.14 -7.59 2.14
C SER A 65 -18.74 -7.86 0.76
N PRO A 66 -19.16 -9.10 0.48
CA PRO A 66 -19.96 -9.41 -0.69
C PRO A 66 -21.24 -8.57 -0.73
N THR A 67 -21.67 -8.16 -1.93
CA THR A 67 -22.84 -7.31 -2.16
C THR A 67 -24.17 -7.89 -1.65
N TYR A 68 -24.20 -9.18 -1.28
CA TYR A 68 -25.34 -9.88 -0.71
C TYR A 68 -25.52 -9.66 0.81
N GLU A 69 -24.51 -9.11 1.51
CA GLU A 69 -24.66 -8.58 2.86
C GLU A 69 -25.45 -7.26 2.81
N GLY A 70 -26.76 -7.35 2.59
CA GLY A 70 -27.68 -6.22 2.68
C GLY A 70 -27.86 -5.70 4.11
N GLN A 71 -29.03 -5.11 4.39
CA GLN A 71 -29.38 -4.42 5.66
C GLN A 71 -29.33 -5.27 6.95
N TYR A 72 -28.88 -6.52 6.89
CA TYR A 72 -28.76 -7.44 8.03
C TYR A 72 -27.33 -7.60 8.56
N LYS A 73 -26.34 -6.90 7.97
CA LYS A 73 -24.94 -6.94 8.40
C LYS A 73 -24.72 -6.66 9.91
N ASP A 74 -25.60 -5.86 10.51
CA ASP A 74 -25.52 -5.53 11.94
C ASP A 74 -26.15 -6.59 12.88
N PHE A 75 -26.82 -7.62 12.35
CA PHE A 75 -27.55 -8.63 13.14
C PHE A 75 -27.25 -10.09 12.76
N GLU A 76 -26.61 -10.36 11.63
CA GLU A 76 -26.32 -11.73 11.17
C GLU A 76 -24.96 -12.24 11.68
N PHE A 77 -24.94 -12.67 12.95
CA PHE A 77 -23.80 -13.36 13.57
C PHE A 77 -23.93 -14.89 13.49
N SER A 78 -24.54 -15.39 12.40
CA SER A 78 -24.72 -16.83 12.25
C SER A 78 -23.36 -17.52 12.17
N ARG A 79 -23.28 -18.76 12.68
CA ARG A 79 -22.06 -19.59 12.55
C ARG A 79 -21.63 -19.72 11.09
N ARG A 80 -22.59 -19.77 10.16
CA ARG A 80 -22.34 -19.85 8.72
C ARG A 80 -21.62 -18.59 8.23
N THR A 81 -22.17 -17.41 8.52
CA THR A 81 -21.60 -16.10 8.14
C THR A 81 -20.20 -15.91 8.73
N MET A 82 -19.99 -16.31 9.99
CA MET A 82 -18.66 -16.25 10.62
C MET A 82 -17.65 -17.16 9.91
N ASN A 83 -18.04 -18.39 9.57
CA ASN A 83 -17.18 -19.31 8.82
C ASN A 83 -16.86 -18.77 7.42
N GLU A 84 -17.82 -18.17 6.74
CA GLU A 84 -17.63 -17.51 5.44
C GLU A 84 -16.60 -16.37 5.56
N HIS A 85 -16.68 -15.52 6.59
CA HIS A 85 -15.69 -14.46 6.84
C HIS A 85 -14.29 -14.99 7.15
N TRP A 86 -14.17 -16.05 7.96
CA TRP A 86 -12.86 -16.66 8.24
C TRP A 86 -12.25 -17.29 7.01
N GLN A 87 -13.04 -17.97 6.18
CA GLN A 87 -12.57 -18.54 4.93
C GLN A 87 -12.13 -17.44 3.95
N ALA A 88 -12.89 -16.34 3.85
CA ALA A 88 -12.52 -15.19 3.03
C ALA A 88 -11.19 -14.57 3.51
N GLY A 89 -11.05 -14.27 4.80
CA GLY A 89 -9.81 -13.72 5.36
C GLY A 89 -8.60 -14.64 5.21
N HIS A 90 -8.80 -15.96 5.36
CA HIS A 90 -7.74 -16.94 5.13
C HIS A 90 -7.32 -16.96 3.65
N ALA A 91 -8.27 -16.93 2.72
CA ALA A 91 -7.99 -16.90 1.28
C ALA A 91 -7.23 -15.61 0.89
N ASP A 92 -7.64 -14.47 1.42
CA ASP A 92 -7.01 -13.16 1.20
C ASP A 92 -5.56 -13.13 1.72
N ALA A 93 -5.34 -13.64 2.93
CA ALA A 93 -3.99 -13.76 3.50
C ALA A 93 -3.13 -14.72 2.69
N THR A 94 -3.67 -15.89 2.29
CA THR A 94 -2.96 -16.87 1.49
C THR A 94 -2.54 -16.29 0.13
N LYS A 95 -3.46 -15.60 -0.54
CA LYS A 95 -3.17 -14.92 -1.82
C LYS A 95 -2.06 -13.90 -1.65
N THR A 96 -2.15 -13.08 -0.61
CA THR A 96 -1.16 -12.04 -0.32
C THR A 96 0.22 -12.61 0.00
N LEU A 97 0.29 -13.65 0.83
CA LEU A 97 1.54 -14.31 1.20
C LEU A 97 2.21 -15.06 0.04
N ALA A 98 1.49 -15.30 -1.06
CA ALA A 98 2.08 -15.88 -2.29
C ALA A 98 2.91 -14.86 -3.09
N HIS A 99 2.87 -13.56 -2.73
CA HIS A 99 3.65 -12.51 -3.36
C HIS A 99 4.99 -12.33 -2.67
N ASP A 100 6.06 -12.90 -3.23
CA ASP A 100 7.43 -12.81 -2.71
C ASP A 100 7.90 -11.36 -2.47
N GLU A 101 7.38 -10.39 -3.24
CA GLU A 101 7.77 -8.99 -3.12
C GLU A 101 7.52 -8.39 -1.72
N ILE A 102 6.58 -8.91 -0.93
CA ILE A 102 6.32 -8.39 0.42
C ILE A 102 7.39 -8.78 1.44
N PHE A 103 8.16 -9.83 1.16
CA PHE A 103 9.23 -10.33 2.03
C PHE A 103 10.60 -9.76 1.65
N ARG A 104 10.70 -9.13 0.48
CA ARG A 104 11.93 -8.48 0.03
C ARG A 104 11.99 -7.08 0.61
N LEU A 105 13.18 -6.67 1.06
CA LEU A 105 13.39 -5.29 1.50
C LEU A 105 13.09 -4.35 0.31
N PRO A 106 12.26 -3.31 0.49
CA PRO A 106 11.95 -2.41 -0.61
C PRO A 106 13.17 -1.55 -0.94
N LEU A 107 13.19 -0.98 -2.14
CA LEU A 107 14.18 0.03 -2.49
C LEU A 107 13.93 1.30 -1.66
N PRO A 108 14.97 2.07 -1.28
CA PRO A 108 14.81 3.30 -0.52
C PRO A 108 13.82 4.30 -1.15
N GLU A 109 13.84 4.44 -2.47
CA GLU A 109 12.91 5.31 -3.22
C GLU A 109 11.44 4.87 -3.13
N CYS A 110 11.20 3.60 -2.79
CA CYS A 110 9.88 3.03 -2.61
C CYS A 110 9.44 3.01 -1.14
N ASN A 111 10.25 3.49 -0.19
CA ASN A 111 9.96 3.40 1.25
C ASN A 111 8.91 4.43 1.74
N PRO A 112 7.90 4.03 2.53
CA PRO A 112 7.45 2.65 2.74
C PRO A 112 6.72 2.12 1.49
N ALA A 113 7.00 0.87 1.14
CA ALA A 113 6.35 0.19 0.02
C ALA A 113 4.99 -0.33 0.49
N VAL A 114 3.93 0.01 -0.26
CA VAL A 114 2.56 -0.37 0.09
C VAL A 114 2.04 -1.35 -0.95
N HIS A 115 1.52 -2.49 -0.47
CA HIS A 115 1.05 -3.59 -1.30
C HIS A 115 -0.42 -3.87 -1.03
N ASP A 116 -1.21 -3.95 -2.10
CA ASP A 116 -2.61 -4.38 -2.08
C ASP A 116 -2.85 -5.28 -3.28
N PHE A 117 -3.00 -6.59 -3.02
CA PHE A 117 -3.26 -7.62 -4.03
C PHE A 117 -4.72 -8.06 -4.10
N LEU A 118 -5.57 -7.46 -3.27
CA LEU A 118 -6.98 -7.85 -3.11
C LEU A 118 -7.90 -6.89 -3.86
N THR A 119 -7.42 -5.70 -4.20
CA THR A 119 -8.15 -4.73 -5.03
C THR A 119 -7.90 -4.99 -6.51
N ALA A 120 -8.98 -5.21 -7.27
CA ALA A 120 -8.89 -5.18 -8.73
C ALA A 120 -8.48 -3.76 -9.18
N PRO A 121 -7.54 -3.62 -10.14
CA PRO A 121 -7.11 -2.31 -10.60
C PRO A 121 -8.30 -1.52 -11.12
N VAL A 122 -8.45 -0.27 -10.64
CA VAL A 122 -9.59 0.62 -10.97
C VAL A 122 -9.57 1.09 -12.43
N HIS A 123 -8.53 0.73 -13.20
CA HIS A 123 -8.49 0.93 -14.64
C HIS A 123 -8.01 -0.35 -15.35
N PRO A 124 -8.75 -0.88 -16.36
CA PRO A 124 -8.10 -1.70 -17.36
C PRO A 124 -7.02 -0.84 -18.02
N LEU A 125 -5.78 -1.34 -18.05
CA LEU A 125 -4.72 -0.77 -18.87
C LEU A 125 -5.29 -0.53 -20.27
N PRO A 126 -5.06 0.63 -20.90
CA PRO A 126 -5.50 0.84 -22.26
C PRO A 126 -4.88 -0.28 -23.11
N ILE A 127 -5.74 -1.08 -23.74
CA ILE A 127 -5.32 -2.03 -24.75
C ILE A 127 -4.52 -1.20 -25.75
N SER A 128 -3.22 -1.47 -25.86
CA SER A 128 -2.39 -0.88 -26.90
C SER A 128 -3.04 -1.26 -28.23
N THR A 129 -3.70 -0.28 -28.85
CA THR A 129 -4.10 -0.40 -30.23
C THR A 129 -2.80 -0.27 -31.01
N THR A 130 -2.21 -1.40 -31.39
CA THR A 130 -1.30 -1.45 -32.54
C THR A 130 -2.13 -1.05 -33.75
N LYS A 131 -2.19 0.26 -33.95
CA LYS A 131 -2.61 0.90 -35.17
C LYS A 131 -1.40 0.84 -36.10
N ASP A 132 -1.21 -0.31 -36.73
CA ASP A 132 -0.30 -0.41 -37.86
C ASP A 132 -1.07 0.08 -39.10
N LYS A 133 -1.00 1.40 -39.31
CA LYS A 133 -1.24 2.02 -40.60
C LYS A 133 0.13 2.47 -41.10
N ASP A 134 0.68 1.72 -42.02
CA ASP A 134 0.97 2.19 -43.37
C ASP A 134 1.88 1.18 -44.06
N ASN A 135 1.38 0.53 -45.12
CA ASN A 135 2.17 0.54 -46.33
C ASN A 135 1.27 0.59 -47.56
N HIS A 136 1.50 1.65 -48.31
CA HIS A 136 0.94 1.98 -49.60
C HIS A 136 1.43 1.00 -50.69
N GLU A 137 0.59 0.89 -51.73
CA GLU A 137 0.94 0.73 -53.15
C GLU A 137 1.58 -0.56 -53.68
N HIS A 138 0.79 -1.28 -54.48
CA HIS A 138 1.07 -1.81 -55.84
C HIS A 138 -0.10 -2.76 -56.19
N ALA A 139 -0.64 -2.91 -57.40
CA ALA A 139 -0.55 -2.29 -58.71
C ALA A 139 -1.65 -2.99 -59.55
N GLY A 140 -2.17 -2.36 -60.61
CA GLY A 140 -2.94 -3.05 -61.66
C GLY A 140 -4.39 -2.62 -61.80
#